data_AF-A0A7L8SPG1-F1
#
_entry.id   AF-A0A7L8SPG1-F1
#
_cell.length_a   1.000
_cell.length_b   1.000
_cell.length_c   1.000
_cell.angle_alpha   90.00
_cell.angle_beta   90.00
_cell.angle_gamma   90.00
#
_symmetry.space_group_name_H-M   'P 1'
#
loop_
_entity.id
_entity.type
_entity.pdbx_description
1 polymer ?
#
loop_
_entity_poly.entity_id
_entity_poly.type
_entity_poly.pdbx_seq_one_letter_code
_entity_poly.pdbx_strand_id
1 'polypeptide(L)'
;MTPNLPTGCVIALVGAESTGKTELSRAIAQRLQDRGTPVTLVGEYLREWCEREGRTPRPDEQQAIADEQMRRIDAAAATGVVVADTTALMTAVYSEQLFADTSLYDSALAAQRRYAITLLTALDLPWVADDMRDGPHARQPTDTLVRAALSRAGLSYAVVHGSGGERLANAWNAINTIAGNEGRARTRTRRDAKPASWTWPCEKCSDPECEHKLFSDLMARRDPP
;
A
#
# COMPACT_ATOMS: atom_id res chain seq x y z
N MET A 1 1.17 20.80 -5.76
CA MET A 1 2.02 21.06 -4.58
C MET A 1 2.91 19.85 -4.32
N THR A 2 4.04 20.02 -3.60
CA THR A 2 4.89 18.93 -3.10
C THR A 2 4.51 18.70 -1.65
N PRO A 3 4.21 17.46 -1.21
CA PRO A 3 3.90 17.20 0.19
C PRO A 3 5.14 17.44 1.05
N ASN A 4 4.95 17.98 2.25
CA ASN A 4 6.04 18.08 3.23
C ASN A 4 6.16 16.74 3.96
N LEU A 5 7.19 15.96 3.63
CA LEU A 5 7.44 14.63 4.19
C LEU A 5 8.75 14.67 4.99
N PRO A 6 8.70 14.58 6.34
CA PRO A 6 9.92 14.57 7.15
C PRO A 6 10.68 13.24 7.02
N THR A 7 11.96 13.25 7.40
CA THR A 7 12.74 12.02 7.64
C THR A 7 11.97 11.07 8.56
N GLY A 8 11.96 9.78 8.25
CA GLY A 8 11.17 8.77 8.94
C GLY A 8 9.77 8.56 8.34
N CYS A 9 9.35 9.38 7.38
CA CYS A 9 8.07 9.20 6.70
C CYS A 9 8.13 8.00 5.75
N VAL A 10 7.22 7.04 5.93
CA VAL A 10 7.06 5.88 5.06
C VAL A 10 5.74 5.97 4.28
N ILE A 11 5.83 5.88 2.95
CA ILE A 11 4.71 5.68 2.03
C ILE A 11 4.69 4.19 1.68
N ALA A 12 3.75 3.44 2.26
CA ALA A 12 3.59 2.01 2.05
C ALA A 12 2.62 1.73 0.89
N LEU A 13 3.04 0.87 -0.04
CA LEU A 13 2.18 0.31 -1.09
C LEU A 13 1.86 -1.15 -0.76
N VAL A 14 0.57 -1.46 -0.70
CA VAL A 14 0.03 -2.81 -0.50
C VAL A 14 -1.01 -3.12 -1.57
N GLY A 15 -1.32 -4.39 -1.75
CA GLY A 15 -2.30 -4.83 -2.75
C GLY A 15 -1.87 -6.12 -3.44
N ALA A 16 -2.81 -6.73 -4.15
CA ALA A 16 -2.60 -8.02 -4.79
C ALA A 16 -1.46 -8.00 -5.83
N GLU A 17 -1.00 -9.18 -6.21
CA GLU A 17 -0.02 -9.34 -7.28
C GLU A 17 -0.51 -8.73 -8.60
N SER A 18 0.43 -8.25 -9.42
CA SER A 18 0.14 -7.70 -10.76
C SER A 18 -0.88 -6.54 -10.77
N THR A 19 -0.93 -5.74 -9.70
CA THR A 19 -1.76 -4.50 -9.58
C THR A 19 -0.94 -3.21 -9.78
N GLY A 20 0.28 -3.33 -10.30
CA GLY A 20 1.12 -2.18 -10.64
C GLY A 20 1.84 -1.50 -9.46
N LYS A 21 1.92 -2.14 -8.29
CA LYS A 21 2.62 -1.59 -7.10
C LYS A 21 4.05 -1.15 -7.40
N THR A 22 4.84 -2.00 -8.04
CA THR A 22 6.25 -1.75 -8.34
C THR A 22 6.45 -0.60 -9.31
N GLU A 23 5.58 -0.46 -10.30
CA GLU A 23 5.66 0.67 -11.22
C GLU A 23 5.23 1.97 -10.53
N LEU A 24 4.16 1.91 -9.74
CA LEU A 24 3.68 3.06 -8.97
C LEU A 24 4.68 3.53 -7.93
N SER A 25 5.34 2.62 -7.20
CA SER A 25 6.33 2.95 -6.17
C SER A 25 7.56 3.63 -6.78
N ARG A 26 8.07 3.13 -7.91
CA ARG A 26 9.14 3.80 -8.68
C ARG A 26 8.71 5.18 -9.15
N ALA A 27 7.52 5.31 -9.70
CA ALA A 27 7.01 6.59 -10.20
C ALA A 27 6.83 7.63 -9.07
N ILE A 28 6.37 7.22 -7.89
CA ILE A 28 6.28 8.08 -6.71
C ILE A 28 7.68 8.50 -6.25
N ALA A 29 8.61 7.55 -6.14
CA ALA A 29 9.99 7.83 -5.72
C ALA A 29 10.68 8.80 -6.69
N GLN A 30 10.60 8.56 -7.99
CA GLN A 30 11.16 9.46 -9.01
C GLN A 30 10.58 10.87 -8.88
N ARG A 31 9.25 11.00 -8.76
CA ARG A 31 8.60 12.31 -8.62
C ARG A 31 9.01 13.06 -7.36
N LEU A 32 9.32 12.36 -6.26
CA LEU A 32 9.86 12.96 -5.04
C LEU A 32 11.31 13.44 -5.24
N GLN A 33 12.15 12.63 -5.91
CA GLN A 33 13.52 12.98 -6.24
C GLN A 33 13.58 14.21 -7.17
N ASP A 34 12.76 14.25 -8.22
CA ASP A 34 12.64 15.37 -9.15
C ASP A 34 12.25 16.67 -8.45
N ARG A 35 11.61 16.56 -7.27
CA ARG A 35 11.18 17.68 -6.42
C ARG A 35 12.14 17.97 -5.27
N GLY A 36 13.35 17.37 -5.30
CA GLY A 36 14.41 17.60 -4.32
C GLY A 36 14.16 16.95 -2.96
N THR A 37 13.26 15.96 -2.86
CA THR A 37 13.04 15.20 -1.63
C THR A 37 13.91 13.93 -1.67
N PRO A 38 14.91 13.78 -0.78
CA PRO A 38 15.67 12.55 -0.66
C PRO A 38 14.73 11.39 -0.29
N VAL A 39 14.73 10.35 -1.10
CA VAL A 39 13.84 9.20 -0.92
C VAL A 39 14.55 7.90 -1.27
N THR A 40 14.30 6.87 -0.47
CA THR A 40 14.75 5.52 -0.71
C THR A 40 13.55 4.65 -1.09
N LEU A 41 13.67 3.93 -2.21
CA LEU A 41 12.72 2.90 -2.59
C LEU A 41 13.14 1.57 -1.95
N VAL A 42 12.27 0.97 -1.16
CA VAL A 42 12.46 -0.37 -0.60
C VAL A 42 11.57 -1.35 -1.38
N GLY A 43 12.20 -2.33 -2.02
CA GLY A 43 11.53 -3.36 -2.82
C GLY A 43 10.99 -4.54 -2.01
N GLU A 44 10.41 -5.50 -2.72
CA GLU A 44 9.73 -6.67 -2.16
C GLU A 44 10.75 -7.77 -1.86
N TYR A 45 11.10 -7.93 -0.58
CA TYR A 45 12.10 -8.93 -0.18
C TYR A 45 11.64 -10.36 -0.44
N LEU A 46 10.34 -10.65 -0.33
CA LEU A 46 9.79 -11.97 -0.66
C LEU A 46 10.14 -12.39 -2.09
N ARG A 47 10.10 -11.46 -3.05
CA ARG A 47 10.46 -11.73 -4.44
C ARG A 47 11.95 -12.02 -4.58
N GLU A 48 12.81 -11.19 -4.00
CA GLU A 48 14.27 -11.43 -3.97
C GLU A 48 14.61 -12.77 -3.33
N TRP A 49 13.86 -13.16 -2.30
CA TRP A 49 14.01 -14.45 -1.64
C TRP A 49 13.63 -15.59 -2.58
N CYS A 50 12.47 -15.53 -3.24
CA CYS A 50 12.03 -16.56 -4.19
C CYS A 50 12.98 -16.71 -5.37
N GLU A 51 13.48 -15.59 -5.93
CA GLU A 51 14.45 -15.59 -7.03
C GLU A 51 15.77 -16.25 -6.62
N ARG A 52 16.25 -15.97 -5.40
CA ARG A 52 17.50 -16.55 -4.87
C ARG A 52 17.37 -18.04 -4.57
N GLU A 53 16.24 -18.47 -3.98
CA GLU A 53 16.03 -19.86 -3.57
C GLU A 53 15.45 -20.74 -4.69
N GLY A 54 14.91 -20.14 -5.76
CA GLY A 54 14.27 -20.83 -6.87
C GLY A 54 12.97 -21.56 -6.50
N ARG A 55 12.30 -21.14 -5.42
CA ARG A 55 11.06 -21.75 -4.90
C ARG A 55 10.25 -20.78 -4.04
N THR A 56 9.02 -21.17 -3.71
CA THR A 56 8.22 -20.47 -2.70
C THR A 56 8.69 -20.79 -1.27
N PRO A 57 8.52 -19.86 -0.30
CA PRO A 57 8.88 -20.11 1.08
C PRO A 57 7.94 -21.10 1.76
N ARG A 58 8.51 -21.90 2.68
CA ARG A 58 7.75 -22.76 3.59
C ARG A 58 7.14 -21.93 4.74
N PRO A 59 6.15 -22.46 5.48
CA PRO A 59 5.56 -21.76 6.63
C PRO A 59 6.58 -21.26 7.64
N ASP A 60 7.60 -22.07 7.96
CA ASP A 60 8.67 -21.74 8.91
C ASP A 60 9.59 -20.60 8.46
N GLU A 61 9.53 -20.22 7.18
CA GLU A 61 10.40 -19.20 6.57
C GLU A 61 9.70 -17.83 6.45
N GLN A 62 8.38 -17.77 6.60
CA GLN A 62 7.58 -16.56 6.41
C GLN A 62 7.93 -15.46 7.42
N GLN A 63 8.15 -15.82 8.69
CA GLN A 63 8.50 -14.86 9.75
C GLN A 63 9.79 -14.10 9.43
N ALA A 64 10.85 -14.81 9.04
CA ALA A 64 12.14 -14.18 8.72
C ALA A 64 12.04 -13.23 7.50
N ILE A 65 11.19 -13.57 6.53
CA ILE A 65 10.93 -12.72 5.35
C ILE A 65 10.20 -11.43 5.77
N ALA A 66 9.17 -11.56 6.62
CA ALA A 66 8.45 -10.41 7.16
C ALA A 66 9.37 -9.49 7.98
N ASP A 67 10.20 -10.06 8.85
CA ASP A 67 11.14 -9.32 9.69
C ASP A 67 12.19 -8.57 8.86
N GLU A 68 12.73 -9.20 7.81
CA GLU A 68 13.69 -8.55 6.93
C GLU A 68 13.05 -7.41 6.13
N GLN A 69 11.80 -7.55 5.67
CA GLN A 69 11.07 -6.45 5.03
C GLN A 69 10.93 -5.26 6.00
N MET A 70 10.52 -5.50 7.25
CA MET A 70 10.41 -4.45 8.27
C MET A 70 11.77 -3.79 8.55
N ARG A 71 12.83 -4.59 8.72
CA ARG A 71 14.19 -4.10 8.98
C ARG A 71 14.68 -3.19 7.86
N ARG A 72 14.45 -3.54 6.60
CA ARG A 72 14.84 -2.72 5.43
C ARG A 72 14.09 -1.39 5.39
N ILE A 73 12.79 -1.41 5.67
CA ILE A 73 11.97 -0.18 5.76
C ILE A 73 12.49 0.72 6.89
N ASP A 74 12.71 0.15 8.08
CA ASP A 74 13.19 0.91 9.24
C ASP A 74 14.58 1.51 9.04
N ALA A 75 15.49 0.76 8.42
CA ALA A 75 16.83 1.24 8.09
C ALA A 75 16.79 2.41 7.09
N ALA A 76 15.93 2.34 6.07
CA ALA A 76 15.75 3.42 5.11
C ALA A 76 15.07 4.65 5.73
N ALA A 77 14.10 4.43 6.62
CA ALA A 77 13.36 5.50 7.30
C ALA A 77 14.26 6.30 8.27
N ALA A 78 15.30 5.68 8.81
CA ALA A 78 16.27 6.36 9.67
C ALA A 78 17.03 7.50 8.96
N THR A 79 17.12 7.49 7.62
CA THR A 79 17.93 8.44 6.85
C THR A 79 17.13 9.36 5.94
N GLY A 80 15.86 9.04 5.64
CA GLY A 80 15.04 9.89 4.76
C GLY A 80 13.57 9.48 4.68
N VAL A 81 12.94 9.89 3.58
CA VAL A 81 11.60 9.43 3.19
C VAL A 81 11.72 8.06 2.54
N VAL A 82 10.77 7.17 2.79
CA VAL A 82 10.74 5.83 2.20
C VAL A 82 9.49 5.67 1.36
N VAL A 83 9.66 5.07 0.18
CA VAL A 83 8.57 4.44 -0.57
C VAL A 83 8.79 2.94 -0.46
N ALA A 84 7.84 2.21 0.13
CA ALA A 84 7.94 0.78 0.36
C ALA A 84 6.97 0.01 -0.54
N ASP A 85 7.51 -0.76 -1.48
CA ASP A 85 6.81 -1.79 -2.25
C ASP A 85 7.42 -3.14 -1.90
N THR A 86 6.97 -3.85 -0.87
CA THR A 86 5.72 -3.69 -0.12
C THR A 86 6.01 -3.67 1.39
N THR A 87 5.09 -4.15 2.23
CA THR A 87 5.27 -4.26 3.68
C THR A 87 5.08 -5.70 4.15
N ALA A 88 5.47 -5.98 5.40
CA ALA A 88 5.25 -7.29 6.03
C ALA A 88 3.77 -7.72 6.07
N LEU A 89 2.82 -6.79 5.88
CA LEU A 89 1.40 -7.13 5.77
C LEU A 89 1.13 -8.05 4.59
N MET A 90 1.82 -7.87 3.46
CA MET A 90 1.64 -8.74 2.31
C MET A 90 2.15 -10.16 2.60
N THR A 91 3.28 -10.30 3.30
CA THR A 91 3.79 -11.61 3.75
C THR A 91 2.79 -12.30 4.68
N ALA A 92 2.20 -11.57 5.64
CA ALA A 92 1.17 -12.11 6.52
C ALA A 92 -0.07 -12.59 5.74
N VAL A 93 -0.52 -11.82 4.76
CA VAL A 93 -1.64 -12.20 3.88
C VAL A 93 -1.33 -13.47 3.08
N TYR A 94 -0.14 -13.57 2.50
CA TYR A 94 0.25 -14.79 1.77
C TYR A 94 0.39 -16.01 2.70
N SER A 95 0.87 -15.81 3.93
CA SER A 95 0.94 -16.89 4.93
C SER A 95 -0.45 -17.43 5.28
N GLU A 96 -1.44 -16.55 5.43
CA GLU A 96 -2.84 -16.97 5.65
C GLU A 96 -3.38 -17.72 4.42
N GLN A 97 -3.16 -17.19 3.21
CA GLN A 97 -3.70 -17.79 1.98
C GLN A 97 -3.13 -19.19 1.71
N LEU A 98 -1.82 -19.37 1.92
CA LEU A 98 -1.13 -20.61 1.56
C LEU A 98 -1.14 -21.65 2.68
N PHE A 99 -1.15 -21.20 3.94
CA PHE A 99 -0.90 -22.07 5.10
C PHE A 99 -1.91 -21.92 6.24
N ALA A 100 -2.93 -21.08 6.08
CA ALA A 100 -3.88 -20.71 7.15
C ALA A 100 -3.17 -20.16 8.41
N ASP A 101 -1.96 -19.63 8.25
CA ASP A 101 -1.17 -19.06 9.33
C ASP A 101 -1.47 -17.56 9.47
N THR A 102 -2.00 -17.19 10.63
CA THR A 102 -2.36 -15.81 10.98
C THR A 102 -1.40 -15.19 11.99
N SER A 103 -0.36 -15.92 12.41
CA SER A 103 0.56 -15.50 13.48
C SER A 103 1.36 -14.23 13.16
N LEU A 104 1.56 -13.94 11.86
CA LEU A 104 2.34 -12.79 11.39
C LEU A 104 1.57 -11.46 11.43
N TYR A 105 0.24 -11.48 11.58
CA TYR A 105 -0.56 -10.25 11.49
C TYR A 105 -0.24 -9.25 12.58
N ASP A 106 0.00 -9.69 13.82
CA ASP A 106 0.20 -8.77 14.94
C ASP A 106 1.45 -7.90 14.74
N SER A 107 2.58 -8.51 14.38
CA SER A 107 3.84 -7.78 14.11
C SER A 107 3.74 -6.94 12.84
N ALA A 108 3.16 -7.49 11.77
CA ALA A 108 2.98 -6.78 10.50
C ALA A 108 2.08 -5.53 10.65
N LEU A 109 0.97 -5.63 11.37
CA LEU A 109 0.05 -4.51 11.61
C LEU A 109 0.62 -3.51 12.61
N ALA A 110 1.40 -3.95 13.59
CA ALA A 110 2.13 -3.06 14.48
C ALA A 110 3.14 -2.19 13.71
N ALA A 111 3.87 -2.79 12.75
CA ALA A 111 4.74 -2.04 11.85
C ALA A 111 3.94 -1.13 10.91
N GLN A 112 2.85 -1.63 10.31
CA GLN A 112 2.00 -0.85 9.39
C GLN A 112 1.46 0.43 10.05
N ARG A 113 1.10 0.38 11.33
CA ARG A 113 0.62 1.53 12.10
C ARG A 113 1.64 2.68 12.19
N ARG A 114 2.94 2.39 12.01
CA ARG A 114 4.01 3.41 12.04
C ARG A 114 4.16 4.15 10.71
N TYR A 115 3.57 3.64 9.62
CA TYR A 115 3.70 4.25 8.30
C TYR A 115 2.69 5.39 8.15
N ALA A 116 3.16 6.53 7.65
CA ALA A 116 2.36 7.74 7.54
C ALA A 116 1.25 7.60 6.48
N ILE A 117 1.54 6.88 5.40
CA ILE A 117 0.63 6.74 4.26
C ILE A 117 0.57 5.28 3.84
N THR A 118 -0.63 4.72 3.76
CA THR A 118 -0.89 3.40 3.16
C THR A 118 -1.71 3.58 1.88
N LEU A 119 -1.17 3.12 0.76
CA LEU A 119 -1.82 3.10 -0.54
C LEU A 119 -2.15 1.65 -0.91
N LEU A 120 -3.42 1.37 -1.18
CA LEU A 120 -3.89 0.08 -1.69
C LEU A 120 -4.08 0.18 -3.21
N THR A 121 -3.37 -0.62 -3.99
CA THR A 121 -3.55 -0.63 -5.46
C THR A 121 -4.80 -1.39 -5.87
N ALA A 122 -5.68 -0.74 -6.64
CA ALA A 122 -6.92 -1.35 -7.11
C ALA A 122 -6.71 -2.47 -8.16
N LEU A 123 -7.77 -3.28 -8.36
CA LEU A 123 -7.83 -4.42 -9.29
C LEU A 123 -8.33 -4.06 -10.71
N ASP A 124 -8.09 -2.83 -11.13
CA ASP A 124 -8.56 -2.20 -12.37
C ASP A 124 -7.55 -2.28 -13.53
N LEU A 125 -6.34 -2.82 -13.29
CA LEU A 125 -5.38 -3.11 -14.36
C LEU A 125 -5.66 -4.49 -14.99
N PRO A 126 -5.50 -4.61 -16.33
CA PRO A 126 -5.52 -5.90 -17.02
C PRO A 126 -4.51 -6.84 -16.37
N TRP A 127 -4.92 -8.09 -16.15
CA TRP A 127 -3.98 -9.10 -15.69
C TRP A 127 -2.97 -9.40 -16.79
N VAL A 128 -1.69 -9.44 -16.43
CA VAL A 128 -0.60 -9.85 -17.31
C VAL A 128 -0.06 -11.17 -16.78
N ALA A 129 0.03 -12.18 -17.64
CA ALA A 129 0.61 -13.47 -17.29
C ALA A 129 2.07 -13.30 -16.84
N ASP A 130 2.40 -13.89 -15.72
CA ASP A 130 3.75 -13.98 -15.16
C ASP A 130 3.98 -15.47 -14.88
N ASP A 131 5.12 -16.01 -15.30
CA ASP A 131 5.44 -17.44 -15.31
C ASP A 131 5.48 -18.07 -13.90
N MET A 132 5.40 -17.24 -12.86
CA MET A 132 5.55 -17.62 -11.46
C MET A 132 4.26 -17.45 -10.61
N ARG A 133 3.08 -17.18 -11.21
CA ARG A 133 1.88 -16.73 -10.45
C ARG A 133 0.55 -17.38 -10.81
N ASP A 134 -0.30 -17.55 -9.79
CA ASP A 134 -1.63 -18.20 -9.83
C ASP A 134 -2.74 -17.33 -10.46
N GLY A 135 -2.61 -16.98 -11.75
CA GLY A 135 -3.72 -16.50 -12.57
C GLY A 135 -4.48 -15.23 -12.10
N PRO A 136 -5.55 -14.82 -12.80
CA PRO A 136 -6.38 -13.67 -12.42
C PRO A 136 -7.18 -13.87 -11.12
N HIS A 137 -7.49 -15.12 -10.77
CA HIS A 137 -8.38 -15.50 -9.67
C HIS A 137 -7.78 -15.26 -8.28
N ALA A 138 -6.44 -15.22 -8.15
CA ALA A 138 -5.79 -14.98 -6.86
C ALA A 138 -5.88 -13.53 -6.38
N ARG A 139 -6.15 -12.56 -7.27
CA ARG A 139 -6.09 -11.13 -6.92
C ARG A 139 -7.20 -10.69 -5.96
N GLN A 140 -8.43 -11.16 -6.17
CA GLN A 140 -9.59 -10.75 -5.38
C GLN A 140 -9.57 -11.30 -3.94
N PRO A 141 -9.20 -12.57 -3.70
CA PRO A 141 -8.96 -13.06 -2.33
C PRO A 141 -7.87 -12.29 -1.60
N THR A 142 -6.73 -11.99 -2.25
CA THR A 142 -5.64 -11.22 -1.62
C THR A 142 -6.10 -9.81 -1.26
N ASP A 143 -6.78 -9.11 -2.19
CA ASP A 143 -7.33 -7.77 -1.91
C ASP A 143 -8.31 -7.78 -0.73
N THR A 144 -9.20 -8.79 -0.69
CA THR A 144 -10.16 -8.97 0.40
C THR A 144 -9.45 -9.12 1.75
N LEU A 145 -8.40 -9.95 1.82
CA LEU A 145 -7.63 -10.17 3.05
C LEU A 145 -6.87 -8.92 3.49
N VAL A 146 -6.26 -8.17 2.56
CA VAL A 146 -5.58 -6.91 2.86
C VAL A 146 -6.57 -5.90 3.45
N ARG A 147 -7.73 -5.70 2.79
CA ARG A 147 -8.77 -4.78 3.26
C ARG A 147 -9.32 -5.21 4.62
N ALA A 148 -9.56 -6.50 4.82
CA ALA A 148 -10.03 -7.04 6.09
C ALA A 148 -9.00 -6.82 7.21
N ALA A 149 -7.72 -7.08 6.96
CA ALA A 149 -6.65 -6.87 7.94
C ALA A 149 -6.51 -5.39 8.34
N LEU A 150 -6.50 -4.47 7.36
CA LEU A 150 -6.43 -3.03 7.62
C LEU A 150 -7.68 -2.53 8.37
N SER A 151 -8.86 -2.99 7.98
CA SER A 151 -10.14 -2.63 8.63
C SER A 151 -10.19 -3.12 10.08
N ARG A 152 -9.87 -4.40 10.32
CA ARG A 152 -9.81 -4.97 11.69
C ARG A 152 -8.82 -4.24 12.58
N ALA A 153 -7.72 -3.75 12.03
CA ALA A 153 -6.69 -3.00 12.75
C ALA A 153 -7.02 -1.51 12.94
N GLY A 154 -8.11 -1.01 12.35
CA GLY A 154 -8.48 0.41 12.34
C GLY A 154 -7.48 1.30 11.61
N LEU A 155 -6.78 0.75 10.60
CA LEU A 155 -5.76 1.45 9.84
C LEU A 155 -6.36 2.07 8.57
N SER A 156 -6.18 3.38 8.43
CA SER A 156 -6.59 4.13 7.24
C SER A 156 -5.70 3.81 6.04
N TYR A 157 -6.31 3.70 4.87
CA TYR A 157 -5.62 3.55 3.60
C TYR A 157 -6.38 4.30 2.49
N ALA A 158 -5.68 4.64 1.41
CA ALA A 158 -6.29 5.19 0.20
C ALA A 158 -6.17 4.18 -0.95
N VAL A 159 -7.30 3.88 -1.59
CA VAL A 159 -7.33 3.03 -2.79
C VAL A 159 -6.88 3.85 -3.99
N VAL A 160 -5.95 3.33 -4.79
CA VAL A 160 -5.40 3.99 -5.96
C VAL A 160 -5.85 3.26 -7.23
N HIS A 161 -6.65 3.98 -8.02
CA HIS A 161 -7.17 3.56 -9.32
C HIS A 161 -6.45 4.25 -10.50
N GLY A 162 -6.75 3.81 -11.71
CA GLY A 162 -6.28 4.36 -12.98
C GLY A 162 -5.12 3.57 -13.59
N SER A 163 -4.59 4.03 -14.71
CA SER A 163 -3.40 3.43 -15.34
C SER A 163 -2.36 4.48 -15.70
N GLY A 164 -1.09 4.07 -15.86
CA GLY A 164 0.01 4.96 -16.23
C GLY A 164 0.07 6.26 -15.41
N GLY A 165 0.10 7.39 -16.11
CA GLY A 165 0.18 8.73 -15.50
C GLY A 165 -1.03 9.11 -14.63
N GLU A 166 -2.23 8.60 -14.95
CA GLU A 166 -3.44 8.84 -14.15
C GLU A 166 -3.32 8.19 -12.77
N ARG A 167 -2.83 6.94 -12.70
CA ARG A 167 -2.58 6.24 -11.44
C ARG A 167 -1.61 7.01 -10.55
N LEU A 168 -0.52 7.51 -11.12
CA LEU A 168 0.43 8.36 -10.40
C LEU A 168 -0.23 9.65 -9.91
N ALA A 169 -1.08 10.29 -10.72
CA ALA A 169 -1.79 11.49 -10.31
C ALA A 169 -2.74 11.23 -9.13
N ASN A 170 -3.48 10.12 -9.17
CA ASN A 170 -4.38 9.69 -8.08
C ASN A 170 -3.62 9.41 -6.79
N ALA A 171 -2.52 8.63 -6.87
CA ALA A 171 -1.65 8.39 -5.72
C ALA A 171 -1.06 9.70 -5.16
N TRP A 172 -0.63 10.62 -6.03
CA TRP A 172 -0.08 11.90 -5.62
C TRP A 172 -1.13 12.77 -4.90
N ASN A 173 -2.37 12.77 -5.37
CA ASN A 173 -3.48 13.49 -4.72
C ASN A 173 -3.77 12.93 -3.33
N ALA A 174 -3.77 11.60 -3.18
CA ALA A 174 -3.93 10.93 -1.89
C ALA A 174 -2.80 11.30 -0.92
N ILE A 175 -1.54 11.20 -1.38
CA ILE A 175 -0.35 11.57 -0.59
C ILE A 175 -0.44 13.03 -0.10
N ASN A 176 -0.78 13.98 -0.98
CA ASN A 176 -0.90 15.39 -0.59
C ASN A 176 -2.01 15.62 0.42
N THR A 177 -3.13 14.93 0.26
CA THR A 177 -4.29 15.04 1.17
C THR A 177 -3.92 14.54 2.57
N ILE A 178 -3.29 13.36 2.65
CA ILE A 178 -2.91 12.75 3.92
C ILE A 178 -1.82 13.58 4.61
N ALA A 179 -0.73 13.89 3.90
CA ALA A 179 0.37 14.70 4.45
C ALA A 179 -0.08 16.12 4.86
N GLY A 180 -1.00 16.72 4.10
CA GLY A 180 -1.59 18.04 4.43
C GLY A 180 -2.46 18.00 5.69
N ASN A 181 -3.17 16.90 5.94
CA ASN A 181 -4.01 16.72 7.11
C ASN A 181 -3.18 16.47 8.38
N GLU A 182 -2.09 15.69 8.28
CA GLU A 182 -1.17 15.48 9.41
C GLU A 182 -0.50 16.78 9.86
N GLY A 183 -0.08 17.63 8.92
CA GLY A 183 0.43 18.96 9.22
C GLY A 183 -0.58 19.83 9.98
N ARG A 184 -1.86 19.78 9.60
CA ARG A 184 -2.95 20.53 10.27
C ARG A 184 -3.29 19.98 11.64
N ALA A 185 -3.30 18.67 11.83
CA ALA A 185 -3.51 18.03 13.13
C ALA A 185 -2.40 18.41 14.12
N ARG A 186 -1.13 18.40 13.69
CA ARG A 186 0.03 18.84 14.48
C ARG A 186 0.06 20.34 14.78
N THR A 187 -0.66 21.15 14.00
CA THR A 187 -0.76 22.61 14.24
C THR A 187 -1.88 22.94 15.24
N ARG A 188 -2.95 22.12 15.26
CA ARG A 188 -4.07 22.25 16.22
C ARG A 188 -3.71 21.81 17.64
N THR A 189 -2.70 20.98 17.85
CA THR A 189 -2.26 20.53 19.19
C THR A 189 -1.60 21.62 20.05
N ARG A 190 -1.53 22.88 19.60
CA ARG A 190 -1.14 24.04 20.43
C ARG A 190 -2.31 24.80 21.08
N ARG A 191 -3.56 24.51 20.75
CA ARG A 191 -4.74 25.04 21.45
C ARG A 191 -5.81 23.97 21.51
N ASP A 192 -5.99 23.39 22.70
CA ASP A 192 -7.13 22.61 23.18
C ASP A 192 -7.85 21.73 22.15
N ALA A 193 -7.62 20.41 22.18
CA ALA A 193 -8.51 19.48 21.49
C ALA A 193 -8.58 18.10 22.14
N LYS A 194 -9.80 17.72 22.56
CA LYS A 194 -10.26 16.33 22.65
C LYS A 194 -10.03 15.62 21.30
N PRO A 195 -9.77 14.30 21.28
CA PRO A 195 -9.54 13.57 20.05
C PRO A 195 -10.84 13.54 19.23
N ALA A 196 -10.85 14.28 18.13
CA ALA A 196 -11.89 14.12 17.13
C ALA A 196 -11.49 12.95 16.24
N SER A 197 -12.11 11.79 16.47
CA SER A 197 -12.14 10.68 15.53
C SER A 197 -12.85 11.14 14.26
N TRP A 198 -12.10 11.52 13.24
CA TRP A 198 -12.66 11.76 11.92
C TRP A 198 -12.54 10.48 11.11
N THR A 199 -13.64 9.72 11.14
CA THR A 199 -13.93 8.61 10.23
C THR A 199 -14.06 9.15 8.81
N TRP A 200 -13.27 8.61 7.87
CA TRP A 200 -13.52 8.83 6.46
C TRP A 200 -14.86 8.19 6.10
N PRO A 201 -15.81 8.93 5.48
CA PRO A 201 -17.15 8.44 5.26
C PRO A 201 -17.16 7.62 3.98
N CYS A 202 -16.72 6.38 4.03
CA CYS A 202 -17.26 5.38 3.11
C CYS A 202 -17.02 3.94 3.58
N GLU A 203 -17.76 3.51 4.60
CA GLU A 203 -17.98 2.08 4.86
C GLU A 203 -18.64 1.34 3.67
N LYS A 204 -19.08 2.05 2.62
CA LYS A 204 -19.69 1.49 1.41
C LYS A 204 -18.82 1.54 0.14
N CYS A 205 -17.60 2.10 0.20
CA CYS A 205 -16.68 2.06 -0.93
C CYS A 205 -15.73 0.87 -0.85
N SER A 206 -15.71 0.06 0.21
CA SER A 206 -14.73 -1.01 0.36
C SER A 206 -15.08 -2.31 -0.36
N ASP A 207 -16.13 -2.33 -1.18
CA ASP A 207 -16.53 -3.46 -2.00
C ASP A 207 -15.97 -3.31 -3.43
N PRO A 208 -15.03 -4.18 -3.87
CA PRO A 208 -14.44 -4.13 -5.21
C PRO A 208 -15.45 -4.18 -6.35
N GLU A 209 -16.58 -4.89 -6.18
CA GLU A 209 -17.62 -4.96 -7.22
C GLU A 209 -18.41 -3.65 -7.29
N CYS A 210 -18.67 -3.02 -6.15
CA CYS A 210 -19.31 -1.71 -6.07
C CYS A 210 -18.40 -0.60 -6.61
N GLU A 211 -17.09 -0.64 -6.29
CA GLU A 211 -16.05 0.24 -6.86
C GLU A 211 -15.99 0.09 -8.39
N HIS A 212 -15.89 -1.15 -8.90
CA HIS A 212 -15.78 -1.42 -10.33
C HIS A 212 -17.02 -0.99 -11.12
N LYS A 213 -18.21 -1.20 -10.56
CA LYS A 213 -19.47 -0.77 -11.17
C LYS A 213 -19.62 0.75 -11.19
N LEU A 214 -19.34 1.41 -10.05
CA LEU A 214 -19.38 2.87 -9.95
C LEU A 214 -18.40 3.52 -10.94
N PHE A 215 -17.18 2.99 -11.04
CA PHE A 215 -16.15 3.51 -11.93
C PHE A 215 -16.47 3.24 -13.41
N SER A 216 -16.97 2.05 -13.74
CA SER A 216 -17.45 1.72 -15.10
C SER A 216 -18.59 2.64 -15.54
N ASP A 217 -19.56 2.90 -14.65
CA ASP A 217 -20.68 3.81 -14.92
C ASP A 217 -20.23 5.27 -15.10
N LEU A 218 -19.19 5.69 -14.38
CA LEU A 218 -18.59 7.04 -14.50
C LEU A 218 -17.79 7.21 -15.81
N MET A 219 -17.07 6.17 -16.23
CA MET A 219 -16.32 6.16 -17.50
C MET A 219 -17.28 6.14 -18.70
N ALA A 220 -18.35 5.34 -18.66
CA ALA A 220 -19.37 5.28 -19.71
C ALA A 220 -20.14 6.60 -19.91
N ARG A 221 -20.15 7.48 -18.91
CA ARG A 221 -20.80 8.81 -18.99
C ARG A 221 -19.87 9.91 -19.53
N ARG A 222 -18.57 9.64 -19.67
CA ARG A 222 -17.55 10.62 -20.07
C ARG A 222 -17.25 10.62 -21.56
N ASP A 223 -17.68 9.58 -22.28
CA ASP A 223 -17.66 9.53 -23.73
C ASP A 223 -19.07 9.81 -24.27
N PRO A 224 -19.33 10.99 -24.89
CA PRO A 224 -20.53 11.16 -25.69
C PRO A 224 -20.37 10.39 -27.02
N PRO A 225 -21.48 9.99 -27.66
CA PRO A 225 -21.48 9.24 -28.91
C PRO A 225 -20.84 10.00 -30.09
#